data_AF-A0A3B5L7Z3-F1
#
_entry.id   AF-A0A3B5L7Z3-F1
#
_cell.length_a   1.000
_cell.length_b   1.000
_cell.length_c   1.000
_cell.angle_alpha   90.00
_cell.angle_beta   90.00
_cell.angle_gamma   90.00
#
_symmetry.space_group_name_H-M   'P 1'
#
loop_
_entity.id
_entity.type
_entity.pdbx_description
1 polymer ?
#
loop_
_entity_poly.entity_id
_entity_poly.type
_entity_poly.pdbx_seq_one_letter_code
_entity_poly.pdbx_strand_id
1 'polypeptide(L)'
;MQHHVFCASHYKVEEADQIFLLMKEDYRISRNVRLAWFLRNLNQIIWPASTSELQNFENELDLAAVHPKGWQSDSIPTTAPCVLMPSTRATFLARRYRFIIELDLSPSTGIVDDSTGEMIFDEVFHALSKCLAGLAQPFKVPGTDQLFKPKIFITILVYSSIIGLSSHQVICYPVFHPLN
;
A
#
# COMPACT_ATOMS: atom_id res chain seq x y z
N MET A 1 -25.51 -28.84 -38.75
CA MET A 1 -25.44 -28.81 -37.27
C MET A 1 -24.06 -29.31 -36.89
N GLN A 2 -23.05 -28.44 -36.89
CA GLN A 2 -21.66 -28.79 -36.61
C GLN A 2 -21.42 -28.73 -35.10
N HIS A 3 -21.00 -29.85 -34.54
CA HIS A 3 -20.51 -29.97 -33.18
C HIS A 3 -19.14 -29.27 -33.08
N HIS A 4 -19.06 -28.14 -32.38
CA HIS A 4 -17.79 -27.59 -31.92
C HIS A 4 -17.51 -28.15 -30.52
N VAL A 5 -16.79 -29.27 -30.49
CA VAL A 5 -16.12 -29.77 -29.29
C VAL A 5 -14.94 -28.82 -29.02
N PHE A 6 -15.04 -27.99 -27.99
CA PHE A 6 -13.91 -27.20 -27.52
C PHE A 6 -12.99 -28.14 -26.74
N CYS A 7 -11.84 -28.46 -27.33
CA CYS A 7 -10.81 -29.30 -26.72
C CYS A 7 -10.18 -28.51 -25.56
N ALA A 8 -10.59 -28.78 -24.33
CA ALA A 8 -9.96 -28.22 -23.14
C ALA A 8 -8.58 -28.88 -22.98
N SER A 9 -7.52 -28.12 -23.26
CA SER A 9 -6.17 -28.51 -22.92
C SER A 9 -6.05 -28.58 -21.38
N HIS A 10 -5.67 -29.76 -20.87
CA HIS A 10 -5.39 -30.01 -19.45
C HIS A 10 -4.12 -29.27 -19.00
N TYR A 11 -4.17 -27.93 -18.90
CA TYR A 11 -3.11 -27.18 -18.22
C TYR A 11 -3.34 -27.32 -16.71
N LYS A 12 -2.34 -27.83 -16.00
CA LYS A 12 -2.31 -27.87 -14.54
C LYS A 12 -2.23 -26.42 -14.05
N VAL A 13 -3.29 -25.95 -13.38
CA VAL A 13 -3.31 -24.61 -12.76
C VAL A 13 -2.28 -24.58 -11.64
N GLU A 14 -1.42 -23.56 -11.63
CA GLU A 14 -0.35 -23.41 -10.64
C GLU A 14 -0.89 -22.96 -9.28
N GLU A 15 -0.13 -23.20 -8.21
CA GLU A 15 -0.43 -22.71 -6.87
C GLU A 15 0.06 -21.26 -6.71
N ALA A 16 -0.79 -20.39 -6.16
CA ALA A 16 -0.41 -19.02 -5.84
C ALA A 16 0.58 -18.96 -4.66
N ASP A 17 1.70 -18.27 -4.83
CA ASP A 17 2.63 -17.93 -3.75
C ASP A 17 2.32 -16.55 -3.15
N GLN A 18 2.00 -15.58 -4.01
CA GLN A 18 1.69 -14.23 -3.60
C GLN A 18 0.51 -13.65 -4.40
N ILE A 19 -0.33 -12.87 -3.73
CA ILE A 19 -1.42 -12.12 -4.36
C ILE A 19 -1.38 -10.66 -3.95
N PHE A 20 -1.86 -9.79 -4.84
CA PHE A 20 -2.02 -8.36 -4.59
C PHE A 20 -3.48 -7.98 -4.76
N LEU A 21 -4.08 -7.44 -3.70
CA LEU A 21 -5.49 -7.04 -3.65
C LEU A 21 -5.59 -5.53 -3.49
N LEU A 22 -6.31 -4.87 -4.39
CA LEU A 22 -6.65 -3.45 -4.26
C LEU A 22 -7.88 -3.32 -3.38
N MET A 23 -7.81 -2.42 -2.40
CA MET A 23 -8.95 -2.07 -1.57
C MET A 23 -9.73 -0.90 -2.18
N LYS A 24 -11.06 -0.95 -2.05
CA LYS A 24 -11.96 0.15 -2.40
C LYS A 24 -11.56 1.44 -1.67
N GLU A 25 -11.78 2.59 -2.30
CA GLU A 25 -11.32 3.89 -1.78
C GLU A 25 -12.27 4.50 -0.73
N ASP A 26 -13.58 4.27 -0.89
CA ASP A 26 -14.63 5.05 -0.22
C ASP A 26 -14.54 4.98 1.30
N TYR A 27 -14.19 3.81 1.83
CA TYR A 27 -14.06 3.57 3.26
C TYR A 27 -12.93 2.60 3.58
N ARG A 28 -12.57 2.53 4.86
CA ARG A 28 -11.50 1.65 5.34
C ARG A 28 -11.98 0.20 5.33
N ILE A 29 -11.35 -0.64 4.50
CA ILE A 29 -11.58 -2.08 4.52
C ILE A 29 -11.01 -2.70 5.80
N SER A 30 -11.87 -3.43 6.53
CA SER A 30 -11.53 -4.03 7.82
C SER A 30 -10.60 -5.24 7.68
N ARG A 31 -9.98 -5.68 8.78
CA ARG A 31 -9.23 -6.96 8.81
C ARG A 31 -10.15 -8.15 8.53
N ASN A 32 -11.40 -8.10 8.99
CA ASN A 32 -12.35 -9.18 8.85
C ASN A 32 -12.79 -9.37 7.40
N VAL A 33 -13.03 -8.27 6.68
CA VAL A 33 -13.35 -8.32 5.23
C VAL A 33 -12.18 -8.94 4.46
N ARG A 34 -10.94 -8.51 4.74
CA ARG A 34 -9.73 -9.06 4.13
C ARG A 34 -9.55 -10.55 4.38
N LEU A 35 -9.73 -10.97 5.64
CA LEU A 35 -9.65 -12.37 6.02
C LEU A 35 -10.78 -13.19 5.39
N ALA A 36 -12.01 -12.66 5.39
CA ALA A 36 -13.17 -13.33 4.80
C ALA A 36 -12.98 -13.55 3.29
N TRP A 37 -12.45 -12.55 2.56
CA TRP A 37 -12.11 -12.71 1.15
C TRP A 37 -11.11 -13.85 0.95
N PHE A 38 -10.05 -13.90 1.76
CA PHE A 38 -9.03 -14.95 1.65
C PHE A 38 -9.61 -16.34 1.91
N LEU A 39 -10.37 -16.50 3.00
CA LEU A 39 -10.97 -17.78 3.38
C LEU A 39 -12.02 -18.26 2.38
N ARG A 40 -12.83 -17.35 1.82
CA ARG A 40 -13.85 -17.67 0.81
C ARG A 40 -13.23 -18.21 -0.48
N ASN A 41 -12.03 -17.76 -0.82
CA ASN A 41 -11.32 -18.16 -2.03
C ASN A 41 -10.30 -19.29 -1.78
N LEU A 42 -10.20 -19.81 -0.55
CA LEU A 42 -9.22 -20.84 -0.22
C LEU A 42 -9.46 -22.11 -1.01
N ASN A 43 -8.40 -22.66 -1.61
CA ASN A 43 -8.42 -23.81 -2.52
C ASN A 43 -9.30 -23.61 -3.76
N GLN A 44 -9.64 -22.37 -4.10
CA GLN A 44 -10.36 -22.01 -5.34
C GLN A 44 -9.39 -21.46 -6.38
N ILE A 45 -9.78 -21.56 -7.65
CA ILE A 45 -9.08 -20.92 -8.75
C ILE A 45 -9.43 -19.43 -8.75
N ILE A 46 -8.42 -18.56 -8.67
CA ILE A 46 -8.57 -17.10 -8.70
C ILE A 46 -7.98 -16.53 -9.99
N TRP A 47 -8.62 -15.46 -10.47
CA TRP A 47 -8.27 -14.78 -11.71
C TRP A 47 -7.91 -13.33 -11.41
N PRO A 48 -6.71 -12.85 -11.79
CA PRO A 48 -6.41 -11.44 -11.68
C PRO A 48 -7.37 -10.65 -12.58
N ALA A 49 -7.94 -9.57 -12.05
CA ALA A 49 -8.84 -8.71 -12.78
C ALA A 49 -8.10 -8.01 -13.92
N SER A 50 -8.79 -7.81 -15.03
CA SER A 50 -8.27 -6.99 -16.13
C SER A 50 -8.07 -5.54 -15.70
N THR A 51 -7.17 -4.83 -16.36
CA THR A 51 -6.91 -3.40 -16.09
C THR A 51 -8.18 -2.54 -16.18
N SER A 52 -9.14 -2.90 -17.04
CA SER A 52 -10.44 -2.23 -17.18
C SER A 52 -11.38 -2.50 -16.00
N GLU A 53 -11.39 -3.72 -15.46
CA GLU A 53 -12.23 -4.07 -14.30
C GLU A 53 -11.72 -3.40 -13.03
N LEU A 54 -10.39 -3.28 -12.90
CA LEU A 54 -9.71 -2.54 -11.84
C LEU A 54 -9.96 -1.02 -11.89
N GLN A 55 -10.72 -0.49 -12.83
CA GLN A 55 -11.17 0.91 -12.84
C GLN A 55 -12.61 1.08 -12.34
N ASN A 56 -13.41 0.00 -12.33
CA ASN A 56 -14.83 0.07 -11.99
C ASN A 56 -15.12 -0.11 -10.48
N PHE A 57 -14.15 -0.55 -9.66
CA PHE A 57 -14.15 -0.53 -8.18
C PHE A 57 -15.46 -0.92 -7.46
N GLU A 58 -16.27 -1.78 -8.06
CA GLU A 58 -17.53 -2.21 -7.48
C GLU A 58 -17.29 -2.98 -6.18
N ASN A 59 -16.31 -3.90 -6.19
CA ASN A 59 -16.00 -4.77 -5.07
C ASN A 59 -15.20 -4.07 -3.97
N GLU A 60 -15.31 -4.59 -2.75
CA GLU A 60 -14.48 -4.13 -1.62
C GLU A 60 -12.99 -4.45 -1.82
N LEU A 61 -12.72 -5.55 -2.52
CA LEU A 61 -11.40 -6.11 -2.81
C LEU A 61 -11.35 -6.63 -4.24
N ASP A 62 -10.45 -6.07 -5.05
CA ASP A 62 -10.18 -6.52 -6.42
C ASP A 62 -8.79 -7.16 -6.50
N LEU A 63 -8.71 -8.36 -7.10
CA LEU A 63 -7.44 -9.06 -7.29
C LEU A 63 -6.66 -8.42 -8.44
N ALA A 64 -5.60 -7.69 -8.14
CA ALA A 64 -4.78 -7.04 -9.17
C ALA A 64 -3.74 -7.96 -9.79
N ALA A 65 -3.14 -8.84 -8.97
CA ALA A 65 -2.09 -9.73 -9.44
C ALA A 65 -2.07 -11.03 -8.63
N VAL A 66 -1.65 -12.11 -9.28
CA VAL A 66 -1.36 -13.39 -8.67
C VAL A 66 -0.06 -13.94 -9.24
N HIS A 67 0.83 -14.37 -8.34
CA HIS A 67 2.15 -14.88 -8.70
C HIS A 67 2.31 -16.31 -8.21
N PRO A 68 2.68 -17.25 -9.09
CA PRO A 68 3.01 -18.61 -8.70
C PRO A 68 4.38 -18.67 -8.01
N LYS A 69 4.69 -19.83 -7.41
CA LYS A 69 6.02 -20.08 -6.84
C LYS A 69 7.11 -19.94 -7.91
N GLY A 70 8.16 -19.17 -7.61
CA GLY A 70 9.29 -18.95 -8.53
C GLY A 70 9.12 -17.76 -9.48
N TRP A 71 8.03 -16.99 -9.35
CA TRP A 71 7.88 -15.71 -10.04
C TRP A 71 9.01 -14.73 -9.68
N GLN A 72 9.50 -13.99 -10.68
CA GLN A 72 10.56 -12.98 -10.54
C GLN A 72 10.11 -11.64 -11.13
N SER A 73 10.67 -10.53 -10.64
CA SER A 73 10.24 -9.18 -11.05
C SER A 73 10.45 -8.88 -12.53
N ASP A 74 11.37 -9.57 -13.20
CA ASP A 74 11.67 -9.40 -14.63
C ASP A 74 10.79 -10.28 -15.54
N SER A 75 9.90 -11.09 -14.94
CA SER A 75 9.01 -11.96 -15.70
C SER A 75 7.84 -11.18 -16.31
N ILE A 76 7.33 -11.69 -17.43
CA ILE A 76 6.25 -11.07 -18.19
C ILE A 76 4.98 -11.02 -17.33
N PRO A 77 4.27 -9.87 -17.26
CA PRO A 77 2.97 -9.79 -16.61
C PRO A 77 2.04 -10.90 -17.13
N THR A 78 1.55 -11.73 -16.22
CA THR A 78 0.65 -12.84 -16.56
C THR A 78 -0.74 -12.58 -16.02
N THR A 79 -1.74 -12.90 -16.83
CA THR A 79 -3.15 -12.94 -16.42
C THR A 79 -3.62 -14.36 -16.14
N ALA A 80 -2.67 -15.31 -16.05
CA ALA A 80 -2.97 -16.71 -15.81
C ALA A 80 -3.63 -16.93 -14.44
N PRO A 81 -4.59 -17.85 -14.34
CA PRO A 81 -5.20 -18.22 -13.07
C PRO A 81 -4.23 -19.00 -12.20
N CYS A 82 -4.45 -18.94 -10.88
CA CYS A 82 -3.78 -19.81 -9.91
C CYS A 82 -4.77 -20.33 -8.88
N VAL A 83 -4.43 -21.42 -8.19
CA VAL A 83 -5.18 -21.90 -7.02
C VAL A 83 -4.69 -21.17 -5.78
N LEU A 84 -5.60 -20.57 -5.00
CA LEU A 84 -5.24 -19.94 -3.73
C LEU A 84 -4.96 -21.01 -2.67
N MET A 85 -3.78 -20.94 -2.06
CA MET A 85 -3.36 -21.92 -1.06
C MET A 85 -3.33 -21.29 0.34
N PRO A 86 -3.42 -22.09 1.42
CA PRO A 86 -3.20 -21.58 2.79
C PRO A 86 -1.85 -20.90 3.00
N SER A 87 -0.84 -21.29 2.21
CA SER A 87 0.50 -20.69 2.23
C SER A 87 0.61 -19.40 1.42
N THR A 88 -0.40 -19.02 0.64
CA THR A 88 -0.35 -17.83 -0.21
C THR A 88 -0.26 -16.56 0.64
N ARG A 89 0.70 -15.69 0.32
CA ARG A 89 0.86 -14.39 0.97
C ARG A 89 -0.01 -13.34 0.30
N ALA A 90 -0.91 -12.73 1.06
CA ALA A 90 -1.79 -11.68 0.56
C ALA A 90 -1.27 -10.28 0.93
N THR A 91 -0.97 -9.47 -0.09
CA THR A 91 -0.65 -8.05 0.04
C THR A 91 -1.88 -7.21 -0.28
N PHE A 92 -2.36 -6.45 0.70
CA PHE A 92 -3.52 -5.58 0.53
C PHE A 92 -3.07 -4.13 0.36
N LEU A 93 -3.40 -3.53 -0.78
CA LEU A 93 -2.98 -2.18 -1.17
C LEU A 93 -4.12 -1.18 -0.93
N ALA A 94 -3.91 -0.25 0.02
CA ALA A 94 -4.91 0.75 0.41
C ALA A 94 -4.76 2.02 -0.42
N ARG A 95 -5.86 2.56 -0.94
CA ARG A 95 -5.81 3.84 -1.68
C ARG A 95 -5.63 5.06 -0.78
N ARG A 96 -5.76 4.90 0.53
CA ARG A 96 -5.64 5.98 1.52
C ARG A 96 -4.77 5.51 2.69
N TYR A 97 -3.59 6.13 2.84
CA TYR A 97 -2.72 5.93 4.00
C TYR A 97 -2.74 7.16 4.90
N ARG A 98 -2.67 6.93 6.21
CA ARG A 98 -2.58 7.98 7.22
C ARG A 98 -1.35 7.71 8.08
N PHE A 99 -0.39 8.63 8.07
CA PHE A 99 0.82 8.55 8.87
C PHE A 99 0.82 9.66 9.92
N ILE A 100 1.29 9.31 11.10
CA ILE A 100 1.63 10.26 12.16
C ILE A 100 3.13 10.14 12.35
N ILE A 101 3.84 11.26 12.18
CA ILE A 101 5.29 11.35 12.38
C ILE A 101 5.51 12.22 13.59
N GLU A 102 6.15 11.66 14.61
CA GLU A 102 6.59 12.41 15.78
C GLU A 102 8.05 12.81 15.57
N LEU A 103 8.33 14.11 15.70
CA LEU A 103 9.62 14.71 15.43
C LEU A 103 10.13 15.38 16.70
N ASP A 104 11.24 14.89 17.23
CA ASP A 104 11.94 15.53 18.34
C ASP A 104 12.92 16.58 17.79
N LEU A 105 12.66 17.84 18.11
CA LEU A 105 13.50 19.01 17.88
C LEU A 105 13.82 19.71 19.22
N SER A 106 14.04 18.93 20.26
CA SER A 106 14.51 19.40 21.58
C SER A 106 15.91 20.05 21.48
N PRO A 107 16.35 20.84 22.48
CA PRO A 107 17.64 21.52 22.44
C PRO A 107 18.83 20.59 22.23
N SER A 108 18.74 19.32 22.63
CA SER A 108 19.75 18.29 22.36
C SER A 108 19.96 18.01 20.87
N THR A 109 18.96 18.27 20.02
CA THR A 109 19.10 18.16 18.55
C THR A 109 19.68 19.44 17.93
N GLY A 110 19.87 20.50 18.72
CA GLY A 110 20.50 21.76 18.30
C GLY A 110 22.02 21.78 18.47
N ILE A 111 22.63 20.63 18.78
CA ILE A 111 24.08 20.48 18.91
C ILE A 111 24.67 20.24 17.52
N VAL A 112 25.88 20.73 17.29
CA VAL A 112 26.65 20.42 16.08
C VAL A 112 27.23 19.02 16.22
N ASP A 113 27.02 18.17 15.22
CA ASP A 113 27.71 16.89 15.17
C ASP A 113 29.18 17.10 14.83
N ASP A 114 30.08 16.69 15.74
CA ASP A 114 31.52 16.84 15.60
C ASP A 114 32.10 16.10 14.37
N SER A 115 31.36 15.10 13.84
CA SER A 115 31.81 14.29 12.70
C SER A 115 31.48 14.91 11.34
N THR A 116 30.32 15.56 11.20
CA THR A 116 29.84 16.17 9.95
C THR A 116 29.96 17.70 9.92
N GLY A 117 30.02 18.35 11.09
CA GLY A 117 29.98 19.81 11.21
C GLY A 117 28.60 20.43 10.97
N GLU A 118 27.56 19.63 10.79
CA GLU A 118 26.17 20.06 10.62
C GLU A 118 25.41 20.01 11.95
N MET A 119 24.29 20.74 12.05
CA MET A 119 23.43 20.62 13.23
C MET A 119 22.68 19.29 13.18
N ILE A 120 22.54 18.60 14.32
CA ILE A 120 21.83 17.30 14.37
C ILE A 120 20.40 17.41 13.81
N PHE A 121 19.72 18.55 13.99
CA PHE A 121 18.40 18.74 13.40
C PHE A 121 18.40 18.80 11.86
N ASP A 122 19.50 19.18 11.21
CA ASP A 122 19.57 19.19 9.73
C ASP A 122 19.46 17.77 9.18
N GLU A 123 20.10 16.80 9.85
CA GLU A 123 19.97 15.38 9.54
C GLU A 123 18.53 14.90 9.73
N VAL A 124 17.86 15.34 10.80
CA VAL A 124 16.44 15.03 11.07
C VAL A 124 15.54 15.52 9.94
N PHE A 125 15.70 16.76 9.48
CA PHE A 125 14.95 17.28 8.33
C PHE A 125 15.29 16.58 7.02
N HIS A 126 16.55 16.22 6.81
CA HIS A 126 16.98 15.46 5.64
C HIS A 126 16.37 14.06 5.61
N ALA A 127 16.37 13.37 6.74
CA ALA A 127 15.73 12.07 6.90
C ALA A 127 14.22 12.15 6.68
N LEU A 128 13.56 13.17 7.25
CA LEU A 128 12.14 13.43 7.02
C LEU A 128 11.85 13.70 5.54
N SER A 129 12.63 14.55 4.88
CA SER A 129 12.47 14.85 3.45
C SER A 129 12.59 13.59 2.58
N LYS A 130 13.64 12.77 2.80
CA LYS A 130 13.81 11.48 2.11
C LYS A 130 12.65 10.52 2.39
N CYS A 131 12.18 10.45 3.63
CA CYS A 131 11.04 9.63 4.02
C CYS A 131 9.78 10.06 3.27
N LEU A 132 9.46 11.36 3.25
CA LEU A 132 8.28 11.90 2.57
C LEU A 132 8.36 11.70 1.05
N ALA A 133 9.53 11.91 0.45
CA ALA A 133 9.75 11.66 -0.98
C ALA A 133 9.54 10.18 -1.34
N GLY A 134 10.08 9.26 -0.53
CA GLY A 134 9.90 7.81 -0.72
C GLY A 134 8.45 7.38 -0.49
N LEU A 135 7.78 7.90 0.54
CA LEU A 135 6.37 7.62 0.80
C LEU A 135 5.48 8.09 -0.36
N ALA A 136 5.74 9.27 -0.91
CA ALA A 136 4.96 9.83 -2.00
C ALA A 136 5.24 9.17 -3.37
N GLN A 137 6.29 8.36 -3.48
CA GLN A 137 6.70 7.76 -4.75
C GLN A 137 5.69 6.70 -5.22
N PRO A 138 5.06 6.88 -6.39
CA PRO A 138 4.24 5.84 -7.00
C PRO A 138 5.07 4.61 -7.36
N PHE A 139 4.46 3.42 -7.31
CA PHE A 139 5.12 2.18 -7.72
C PHE A 139 4.20 1.30 -8.58
N LYS A 140 4.77 0.46 -9.44
CA LYS A 140 4.00 -0.54 -10.19
C LYS A 140 3.63 -1.70 -9.27
N VAL A 141 2.38 -2.14 -9.28
CA VAL A 141 1.99 -3.36 -8.56
C VAL A 141 2.79 -4.52 -9.18
N PRO A 142 3.54 -5.30 -8.38
CA PRO A 142 4.41 -6.36 -8.89
C PRO A 142 3.68 -7.29 -9.86
N GLY A 143 4.31 -7.55 -11.01
CA GLY A 143 3.77 -8.38 -12.10
C GLY A 143 2.57 -7.80 -12.84
N THR A 144 2.38 -6.49 -12.75
CA THR A 144 1.41 -5.74 -13.58
C THR A 144 2.05 -4.45 -14.10
N ASP A 145 1.43 -3.85 -15.12
CA ASP A 145 1.71 -2.48 -15.52
C ASP A 145 0.89 -1.44 -14.76
N GLN A 146 0.11 -1.86 -13.76
CA GLN A 146 -0.73 -0.96 -12.99
C GLN A 146 0.11 -0.10 -12.05
N LEU A 147 0.11 1.20 -12.31
CA LEU A 147 0.75 2.19 -11.45
C LEU A 147 -0.14 2.47 -10.23
N PHE A 148 0.35 2.12 -9.05
CA PHE A 148 -0.32 2.37 -7.78
C PHE A 148 0.05 3.74 -7.22
N LYS A 149 -0.98 4.58 -7.00
CA LYS A 149 -0.87 5.95 -6.48
C LYS A 149 -1.85 6.14 -5.32
N PRO A 150 -1.43 5.90 -4.07
CA PRO A 150 -2.31 6.14 -2.94
C PRO A 150 -2.37 7.63 -2.57
N LYS A 151 -3.49 8.04 -1.98
CA LYS A 151 -3.61 9.33 -1.27
C LYS A 151 -2.98 9.18 0.11
N ILE A 152 -1.99 10.00 0.41
CA ILE A 152 -1.26 9.94 1.68
C ILE A 152 -1.60 11.18 2.49
N PHE A 153 -2.08 10.96 3.70
CA PHE A 153 -2.34 12.00 4.69
C PHE A 153 -1.30 11.90 5.79
N ILE A 154 -0.64 13.00 6.10
CA ILE A 154 0.46 13.03 7.06
C ILE A 154 0.15 14.09 8.11
N THR A 155 0.28 13.69 9.38
CA THR A 155 0.30 14.60 10.51
C THR A 155 1.69 14.54 11.11
N ILE A 156 2.34 15.71 11.25
CA ILE A 156 3.66 15.81 11.87
C ILE A 156 3.49 16.50 13.21
N LEU A 157 3.85 15.81 14.28
CA LEU A 157 3.85 16.30 15.65
C LEU A 157 5.29 16.66 16.00
N VAL A 158 5.56 17.93 16.24
CA VAL A 158 6.91 18.40 16.54
C VAL A 158 7.02 18.77 18.00
N TYR A 159 7.90 18.08 18.73
CA TYR A 159 8.32 18.50 20.05
C TYR A 159 9.53 19.42 19.89
N SER A 160 9.39 20.71 20.16
CA SER A 160 10.52 21.64 20.15
C SER A 160 10.49 22.54 21.37
N SER A 161 11.64 22.66 22.04
CA SER A 161 11.82 23.62 23.15
C SER A 161 12.39 24.96 22.67
N ILE A 162 12.60 25.13 21.37
CA ILE A 162 13.28 26.29 20.76
C ILE A 162 12.30 27.38 20.34
N ILE A 163 10.99 27.09 20.23
CA ILE A 163 10.01 28.15 19.97
C ILE A 163 9.71 28.88 21.28
N GLY A 164 10.54 29.86 21.61
CA GLY A 164 10.16 30.99 22.45
C GLY A 164 9.07 31.80 21.75
N LEU A 165 7.84 31.27 21.73
CA LEU A 165 6.65 32.01 21.35
C LEU A 165 6.54 33.19 22.32
N SER A 166 6.74 34.42 21.84
CA SER A 166 6.50 35.65 22.63
C SER A 166 5.04 35.79 23.08
N SER A 167 4.16 34.94 22.58
CA SER A 167 2.77 34.77 23.00
C SER A 167 2.38 33.30 22.87
N HIS A 168 1.85 32.68 23.94
CA HIS A 168 1.35 31.31 23.95
C HIS A 168 0.33 31.08 22.81
N GLN A 169 0.77 30.52 21.70
CA GLN A 169 -0.13 30.07 20.63
C GLN A 169 -0.27 28.56 20.72
N VAL A 170 -1.45 28.13 21.14
CA VAL A 170 -1.90 26.74 20.99
C VAL A 170 -2.42 26.61 19.58
N ILE A 171 -1.76 25.84 18.72
CA ILE A 171 -2.35 25.42 17.45
C ILE A 171 -3.38 24.33 17.78
N CYS A 172 -4.64 24.73 17.88
CA CYS A 172 -5.76 23.82 17.89
C CYS A 172 -6.04 23.37 16.45
N TYR A 173 -5.75 22.11 16.13
CA TYR A 173 -6.28 21.51 14.89
C TYR A 173 -7.80 21.37 15.02
N PRO A 174 -8.61 21.84 14.05
CA PRO A 174 -10.03 21.51 14.03
C PRO A 174 -10.15 20.01 13.77
N VAL A 175 -10.76 19.29 14.72
CA VAL A 175 -11.32 17.97 14.49
C VAL A 175 -12.46 18.17 13.48
N PHE A 176 -12.21 17.85 12.21
CA PHE A 176 -13.29 17.73 11.24
C PHE A 176 -14.13 16.50 11.64
N HIS A 177 -15.23 16.76 12.33
CA HIS A 177 -16.36 15.84 12.36
C HIS A 177 -16.99 15.84 10.96
N PRO A 178 -17.07 14.70 10.25
CA PRO A 178 -17.98 14.61 9.14
C PRO A 178 -19.41 14.68 9.71
N LEU A 179 -20.12 15.76 9.41
CA LEU A 179 -21.57 15.78 9.51
C LEU A 179 -22.11 15.01 8.31
N ASN A 180 -22.84 13.92 8.62
CA ASN A 180 -23.67 13.04 7.78
C ASN A 180 -23.35 12.92 6.29
#